data_AF-A0A066YVK7-F1
#
_entry.id   AF-A0A066YVK7-F1
#
_cell.length_a   1.000
_cell.length_b   1.000
_cell.length_c   1.000
_cell.angle_alpha   90.00
_cell.angle_beta   90.00
_cell.angle_gamma   90.00
#
_symmetry.space_group_name_H-M   'P 1'
#
loop_
_entity.id
_entity.type
_entity.pdbx_description
1 polymer ?
#
loop_
_entity_poly.entity_id
_entity_poly.type
_entity_poly.pdbx_seq_one_letter_code
_entity_poly.pdbx_strand_id
1 'polypeptide(L)' 'MFRDANDRLYATDNRDPFTGAYVLSRGLLGSTADGRVYVASPLLKQRFDLATGACLDEDGVRIAVHAVHAVHPV' A
#
# COMPACT_ATOMS: atom_id res chain seq x y z
N MET A 1 1.00 0.25 -7.75
CA MET A 1 2.47 0.37 -7.73
C MET A 1 2.80 1.55 -6.84
N PHE A 2 3.69 1.35 -5.89
CA PHE A 2 4.20 2.38 -4.98
C PHE A 2 5.72 2.27 -4.92
N ARG A 3 6.35 3.41 -4.64
CA ARG A 3 7.80 3.53 -4.42
C ARG A 3 7.98 4.31 -3.13
N ASP A 4 8.69 3.74 -2.17
CA ASP A 4 8.99 4.43 -0.91
C ASP A 4 10.21 5.36 -1.04
N ALA A 5 10.53 6.07 0.05
CA ALA A 5 11.67 6.99 0.09
C ALA A 5 13.04 6.31 -0.05
N ASN A 6 13.10 4.98 0.10
CA ASN A 6 14.30 4.16 -0.05
C ASN A 6 14.31 3.41 -1.39
N ASP A 7 13.54 3.88 -2.37
CA ASP A 7 13.40 3.28 -3.71
C ASP A 7 12.86 1.84 -3.75
N ARG A 8 12.30 1.34 -2.64
CA ARG A 8 11.69 0.00 -2.63
C ARG A 8 10.34 0.05 -3.34
N LEU A 9 10.11 -0.94 -4.20
CA LEU A 9 8.88 -1.06 -4.98
C LEU A 9 7.90 -1.99 -4.28
N TYR A 10 6.62 -1.60 -4.32
CA TYR A 10 5.50 -2.40 -3.83
C TYR A 10 4.37 -2.41 -4.87
N ALA A 11 3.68 -3.53 -5.00
CA ALA A 11 2.52 -3.67 -5.88
C ALA A 11 1.36 -4.24 -5.09
N THR A 12 0.22 -3.55 -5.13
CA THR A 12 -1.03 -3.97 -4.46
C THR A 12 -2.21 -3.72 -5.39
N ASP A 13 -3.36 -4.30 -5.04
CA ASP A 13 -4.63 -3.87 -5.64
C ASP A 13 -4.87 -2.38 -5.41
N ASN A 14 -5.47 -1.71 -6.41
CA ASN A 14 -5.79 -0.28 -6.32
C ASN A 14 -7.17 -0.03 -5.67
N ARG A 15 -7.96 -1.09 -5.47
CA ARG A 15 -9.31 -1.02 -4.90
C ARG A 15 -9.22 -0.90 -3.38
N ASP A 16 -9.81 0.16 -2.84
CA ASP A 16 -10.05 0.29 -1.41
C ASP A 16 -11.18 -0.68 -1.00
N PRO A 17 -10.93 -1.64 -0.09
CA PRO A 17 -11.92 -2.63 0.30
C PRO A 17 -13.12 -2.04 1.05
N PHE A 18 -12.98 -0.87 1.69
CA PHE A 18 -14.05 -0.24 2.46
C PHE A 18 -15.07 0.47 1.58
N THR A 19 -14.59 1.12 0.51
CA THR A 19 -15.45 1.93 -0.38
C THR A 19 -15.72 1.24 -1.72
N GLY A 20 -14.91 0.25 -2.07
CA GLY A 20 -14.91 -0.40 -3.37
C GLY A 20 -14.32 0.45 -4.51
N ALA A 21 -13.83 1.66 -4.22
CA ALA A 21 -13.30 2.58 -5.21
C ALA A 21 -11.82 2.30 -5.54
N TYR A 22 -11.41 2.54 -6.79
CA TYR A 22 -10.04 2.33 -7.25
C TYR A 22 -9.14 3.56 -6.98
N VAL A 23 -8.84 3.81 -5.71
CA VAL A 23 -8.25 5.07 -5.25
C VAL A 23 -6.93 4.93 -4.48
N LEU A 24 -6.47 3.73 -4.13
CA LEU A 24 -5.29 3.57 -3.26
C LEU A 24 -4.01 4.18 -3.84
N SER A 25 -3.85 4.19 -5.16
CA SER A 25 -2.71 4.82 -5.86
C SER A 25 -2.60 6.34 -5.64
N ARG A 26 -3.67 6.98 -5.15
CA ARG A 26 -3.69 8.40 -4.77
C ARG A 26 -3.50 8.63 -3.27
N GLY A 27 -3.29 7.55 -2.52
CA GLY A 27 -3.10 7.58 -1.08
C GLY A 27 -1.76 8.17 -0.68
N LEU A 28 -1.71 8.74 0.52
CA LEU A 28 -0.48 9.24 1.10
C LEU A 28 0.36 8.06 1.60
N LEU A 29 1.65 8.03 1.25
CA LEU A 29 2.59 7.10 1.83
C LEU A 29 3.08 7.59 3.19
N GLY A 30 3.25 6.66 4.12
CA GLY A 30 3.84 6.91 5.43
C GLY A 30 4.56 5.70 5.97
N SER A 31 5.20 5.87 7.12
CA SER A 31 5.87 4.80 7.85
C SER A 31 5.46 4.81 9.32
N THR A 32 5.30 3.63 9.90
CA THR A 32 5.11 3.48 11.35
C THR A 32 6.43 3.65 12.10
N ALA A 33 6.38 3.77 13.43
CA ALA A 33 7.57 3.88 14.28
C ALA A 33 8.50 2.65 14.18
N ASP A 34 7.94 1.47 13.92
CA ASP A 34 8.65 0.22 13.67
C ASP A 34 9.07 0.02 12.20
N GLY A 35 8.87 1.03 11.34
CA GLY A 35 9.40 1.07 9.98
C GLY A 35 8.54 0.41 8.90
N ARG A 36 7.30 0.00 9.21
CA ARG A 36 6.37 -0.52 8.18
C ARG A 36 5.91 0.61 7.29
N VAL A 37 6.06 0.44 5.97
CA VAL A 37 5.58 1.39 4.97
C VAL A 37 4.11 1.09 4.67
N TYR A 38 3.27 2.11 4.67
CA TYR A 38 1.85 1.99 4.36
C TYR A 38 1.38 3.04 3.36
N VAL A 39 0.22 2.78 2.75
CA VAL A 39 -0.59 3.77 2.03
C VAL A 39 -1.88 4.05 2.80
N ALA A 40 -2.19 5.31 3.06
CA ALA A 40 -3.47 5.71 3.64
C ALA A 40 -4.52 5.91 2.54
N SER A 41 -5.68 5.24 2.64
CA SER A 41 -6.79 5.44 1.71
C SER A 41 -7.16 6.94 1.62
N PRO A 42 -7.28 7.53 0.42
CA PRO A 42 -7.64 8.92 0.28
C PRO A 42 -9.01 9.26 0.88
N LEU A 43 -9.93 8.30 0.89
CA LEU A 43 -11.33 8.54 1.24
C LEU A 43 -11.55 8.41 2.74
N LEU A 44 -11.18 7.27 3.33
CA LEU A 44 -11.50 6.94 4.71
C LEU A 44 -10.27 6.77 5.62
N LYS A 45 -9.07 7.02 5.08
CA LYS A 45 -7.79 7.11 5.80
C LYS A 45 -7.25 5.83 6.43
N GLN A 46 -7.89 4.67 6.25
CA GLN A 46 -7.30 3.40 6.67
C GLN A 46 -5.94 3.20 6.01
N ARG A 47 -4.99 2.72 6.80
CA ARG A 47 -3.60 2.52 6.41
C ARG A 47 -3.40 1.07 6.06
N PHE A 48 -2.93 0.81 4.86
CA PHE A 48 -2.60 -0.53 4.38
C PHE A 48 -1.09 -0.69 4.29
N ASP A 49 -0.54 -1.64 5.03
CA ASP A 49 0.86 -2.04 4.95
C ASP A 49 1.18 -2.51 3.53
N LEU A 50 2.17 -1.90 2.89
CA LEU A 50 2.50 -2.18 1.48
C LEU A 50 3.24 -3.51 1.27
N ALA A 51 3.85 -4.06 2.32
CA ALA A 51 4.58 -5.34 2.24
C ALA A 51 3.64 -6.54 2.41
N THR A 52 2.62 -6.41 3.26
CA THR A 52 1.73 -7.51 3.65
C THR A 52 0.28 -7.33 3.18
N GLY A 53 -0.10 -6.12 2.81
CA GLY A 53 -1.47 -5.75 2.45
C GLY A 53 -2.40 -5.62 3.66
N ALA A 54 -1.90 -5.82 4.88
CA ALA A 54 -2.72 -5.75 6.08
C ALA A 54 -3.21 -4.33 6.35
N CYS A 55 -4.50 -4.19 6.65
CA CYS A 55 -5.02 -2.96 7.25
C CYS A 55 -4.45 -2.83 8.67
N LEU A 56 -3.88 -1.67 8.98
CA LEU A 56 -3.28 -1.37 10.29
C LEU A 56 -4.31 -0.82 11.28
N ASP A 57 -5.51 -0.49 10.81
CA ASP A 57 -6.56 0.15 11.60
C ASP A 57 -7.75 -0.78 11.86
N GLU A 58 -7.86 -1.89 11.14
CA GLU A 58 -8.95 -2.87 11.30
C GLU A 58 -8.46 -4.30 11.03
N ASP A 59 -8.61 -5.17 12.01
CA ASP A 59 -8.16 -6.56 11.94
C ASP A 59 -8.95 -7.37 10.90
N GLY A 60 -8.24 -8.24 10.18
CA GLY A 60 -8.84 -9.15 9.19
C GLY A 60 -9.09 -8.54 7.81
N VAL A 61 -8.97 -7.22 7.64
CA VAL A 61 -9.06 -6.56 6.33
C VAL A 61 -7.68 -6.53 5.66
N ARG A 62 -7.61 -6.96 4.39
CA ARG A 62 -6.38 -6.95 3.60
C ARG A 62 -6.63 -6.58 2.14
N ILE A 63 -5.62 -5.99 1.52
CA ILE A 63 -5.52 -5.84 0.05
C ILE A 63 -4.53 -6.87 -0.49
N ALA A 64 -4.72 -7.31 -1.75
CA ALA A 64 -3.77 -8.21 -2.38
C ALA A 64 -2.42 -7.50 -2.62
N VAL A 65 -1.33 -8.24 -2.43
CA VAL A 65 0.05 -7.82 -2.71
C VAL A 65 0.59 -8.71 -3.83
N HIS A 66 1.33 -8.10 -4.75
CA HIS A 66 1.89 -8.76 -5.93
C HIS A 66 3.42 -8.67 -5.90
N ALA A 67 4.10 -9.74 -6.32
CA ALA A 67 5.55 -9.75 -6.43
C ALA A 67 6.02 -8.74 -7.49
N VAL A 68 7.04 -7.95 -7.16
CA VAL A 68 7.59 -6.94 -8.05
C VAL A 68 9.11 -7.03 -8.07
N HIS A 69 9.69 -6.88 -9.25
CA HIS A 69 11.14 -6.73 -9.45
C HIS A 69 11.38 -5.61 -10.46
N ALA A 70 12.36 -4.75 -10.19
CA ALA A 70 12.78 -3.75 -11.15
C ALA A 70 13.63 -4.41 -12.24
N VAL A 71 13.36 -4.07 -13.50
CA VAL A 71 14.23 -4.43 -14.63
C VAL A 71 14.90 -3.14 -15.11
N HIS A 72 16.23 -3.16 -15.17
CA HIS A 72 16.99 -2.08 -15.78
C HIS A 72 17.31 -2.49 -17.22
N PRO A 73 16.84 -1.75 -18.24
CA PRO A 73 17.29 -2.01 -19.60
C PRO A 73 18.79 -1.66 -19.70
N VAL A 74 19.55 -2.58 -20.31
CA VAL A 74 20.94 -2.40 -20.72
C VAL A 74 21.06 -1.48 -21.92
#